data_AF-A0A963V8F5-F1
#
_entry.id   AF-A0A963V8F5-F1
#
_cell.length_a   1.000
_cell.length_b   1.000
_cell.length_c   1.000
_cell.angle_alpha   90.00
_cell.angle_beta   90.00
_cell.angle_gamma   90.00
#
_symmetry.space_group_name_H-M   'P 1'
#
loop_
_entity.id
_entity.type
_entity.pdbx_description
1 polymer ?
#
loop_
_entity_poly.entity_id
_entity_poly.type
_entity_poly.pdbx_seq_one_letter_code
_entity_poly.pdbx_strand_id
1 'polypeptide(L)'
;MIRDAQRGLLDTIPVDLLDTEAPVDPQIWEVTRGFVLHSVPAAIRRRVHARMVVEMARSAREMGITRMLALLPTNWNRWASRCNLHMQAAGRVMNMDGIDYQAVSLRFARQMH
;
A
#
# COMPACT_ATOMS: atom_id res chain seq x y z
N MET A 1 -3.05 6.11 9.76
CA MET A 1 -4.16 6.65 8.93
C MET A 1 -5.26 5.62 8.74
N ILE A 2 -5.01 4.40 8.24
CA ILE A 2 -6.07 3.36 8.07
C ILE A 2 -6.79 3.07 9.38
N ARG A 3 -6.05 2.91 10.49
CA ARG A 3 -6.66 2.71 11.82
C ARG A 3 -7.48 3.92 12.28
N ASP A 4 -6.99 5.12 11.96
CA ASP A 4 -7.66 6.37 12.32
C ASP A 4 -8.96 6.53 11.51
N ALA A 5 -8.96 6.13 10.23
CA ALA A 5 -10.17 6.05 9.41
C ALA A 5 -11.20 5.12 10.03
N GLN A 6 -10.83 3.90 10.45
CA GLN A 6 -11.77 2.98 11.12
C GLN A 6 -12.32 3.54 12.45
N ARG A 7 -11.57 4.43 13.10
CA ARG A 7 -12.02 5.13 14.32
C ARG A 7 -12.89 6.35 14.03
N GLY A 8 -13.17 6.64 12.75
CA GLY A 8 -13.96 7.80 12.34
C GLY A 8 -13.22 9.13 12.52
N LEU A 9 -11.88 9.11 12.58
CA LEU A 9 -11.07 10.33 12.77
C LEU A 9 -10.77 11.06 11.44
N LEU A 10 -11.17 10.48 10.30
CA LEU A 10 -10.90 10.99 8.96
C LEU A 10 -12.21 11.07 8.18
N ASP A 11 -12.79 12.27 8.06
CA ASP A 11 -14.12 12.49 7.48
C ASP A 11 -14.26 12.00 6.02
N THR A 12 -13.16 11.99 5.28
CA THR A 12 -13.13 11.65 3.85
C THR A 12 -12.85 10.17 3.57
N ILE A 13 -12.50 9.38 4.60
CA ILE A 13 -12.15 7.97 4.44
C ILE A 13 -13.16 7.12 5.21
N PRO A 14 -13.91 6.23 4.53
CA PRO A 14 -14.90 5.39 5.19
C PRO A 14 -14.32 4.51 6.30
N VAL A 15 -15.09 4.34 7.38
CA VAL A 15 -14.71 3.50 8.54
C VAL A 15 -14.63 2.01 8.20
N ASP A 16 -15.30 1.59 7.12
CA ASP A 16 -15.39 0.22 6.63
C ASP A 16 -14.42 -0.05 5.46
N LEU A 17 -13.30 0.70 5.39
CA LEU A 17 -12.29 0.56 4.34
C LEU A 17 -11.54 -0.78 4.33
N LEU A 18 -11.58 -1.53 5.44
CA LEU A 18 -11.00 -2.85 5.58
C LEU A 18 -12.10 -3.86 5.90
N ASP A 19 -11.93 -5.09 5.42
CA ASP A 19 -12.82 -6.22 5.76
C ASP A 19 -12.71 -6.63 7.24
N THR A 20 -11.59 -6.28 7.88
CA THR A 20 -11.29 -6.59 9.28
C THR A 20 -10.81 -5.36 10.03
N GLU A 21 -10.76 -5.46 11.35
CA GLU A 21 -10.10 -4.45 12.17
C GLU A 21 -8.62 -4.29 11.77
N ALA A 22 -8.15 -3.05 11.67
CA ALA A 22 -6.78 -2.71 11.32
C ALA A 22 -5.86 -3.19 12.45
N PRO A 23 -4.82 -3.98 12.13
CA PRO A 23 -3.93 -4.56 13.13
C PRO A 23 -3.10 -3.48 13.81
N VAL A 24 -2.75 -3.76 15.07
CA VAL A 24 -1.78 -2.98 15.86
C VAL A 24 -0.64 -3.92 16.21
N ASP A 25 0.35 -3.99 15.33
CA ASP A 25 1.44 -4.97 15.40
C ASP A 25 2.76 -4.32 14.93
N PRO A 26 3.86 -4.41 15.71
CA PRO A 26 5.17 -3.87 15.32
C PRO A 26 5.74 -4.40 14.00
N GLN A 27 5.33 -5.61 13.57
CA GLN A 27 5.77 -6.25 12.33
C GLN A 27 4.85 -5.95 11.14
N ILE A 28 3.85 -5.09 11.33
CA ILE A 28 2.92 -4.67 10.27
C ILE A 28 3.01 -3.16 10.09
N TRP A 29 3.36 -2.74 8.89
CA TRP A 29 3.40 -1.32 8.55
C TRP A 29 2.20 -0.86 7.75
N GLU A 30 1.85 0.41 7.95
CA GLU A 30 1.00 1.14 7.03
C GLU A 30 1.89 1.94 6.07
N VAL A 31 1.68 1.77 4.76
CA VAL A 31 2.36 2.56 3.72
C VAL A 31 1.40 3.60 3.18
N THR A 32 1.79 4.87 3.28
CA THR A 32 0.99 6.01 2.83
C THR A 32 1.82 6.94 1.95
N ARG A 33 1.14 7.78 1.14
CA ARG A 33 1.75 8.85 0.34
C ARG A 33 2.87 8.40 -0.62
N GLY A 34 2.70 7.26 -1.29
CA GLY A 34 3.61 6.86 -2.38
C GLY A 34 3.34 7.66 -3.66
N PHE A 35 4.14 8.68 -3.94
CA PHE A 35 4.03 9.51 -5.16
C PHE A 35 5.39 9.80 -5.80
N VAL A 36 5.36 10.24 -7.07
CA VAL A 36 6.53 10.73 -7.81
C VAL A 36 6.20 12.11 -8.35
N LEU A 37 7.11 13.06 -8.18
CA LEU A 37 6.92 14.46 -8.57
C LEU A 37 6.51 14.61 -10.04
N HIS A 38 5.67 15.62 -10.32
CA HIS A 38 5.23 15.92 -11.69
C HIS A 38 6.39 16.32 -12.62
N SER A 39 7.47 16.88 -12.07
CA SER A 39 8.68 17.24 -12.81
C SER A 39 9.50 16.05 -13.31
N VAL A 40 9.27 14.83 -12.80
CA VAL A 40 9.99 13.65 -13.28
C VAL A 40 9.59 13.34 -14.72
N PRO A 41 10.57 13.28 -15.66
CA PRO A 41 10.28 12.99 -17.07
C PRO A 41 9.50 11.68 -17.25
N ALA A 42 8.51 11.69 -18.14
CA ALA A 42 7.64 10.54 -18.40
C ALA A 42 8.45 9.27 -18.75
N ALA A 43 9.53 9.42 -19.51
CA ALA A 43 10.43 8.33 -19.92
C ALA A 43 11.03 7.55 -18.73
N ILE A 44 11.25 8.20 -17.57
CA ILE A 44 11.87 7.54 -16.40
C ILE A 44 10.89 7.36 -15.23
N ARG A 45 9.72 7.99 -15.26
CA ARG A 45 8.75 8.00 -14.14
C ARG A 45 8.43 6.60 -13.63
N ARG A 46 8.18 5.65 -14.53
CA ARG A 46 7.90 4.25 -14.16
C ARG A 46 9.09 3.59 -13.47
N ARG A 47 10.33 3.87 -13.90
CA ARG A 47 11.55 3.36 -13.28
C ARG A 47 11.75 3.93 -11.87
N VAL A 48 11.41 5.21 -11.66
CA VAL A 48 11.45 5.85 -10.34
C VAL A 48 10.43 5.19 -9.39
N HIS A 49 9.18 4.99 -9.83
CA HIS A 49 8.18 4.27 -9.04
C HIS A 49 8.65 2.86 -8.67
N ALA A 50 9.17 2.10 -9.63
CA ALA A 50 9.66 0.75 -9.38
C ALA A 50 10.80 0.73 -8.34
N ARG A 51 11.75 1.68 -8.42
CA ARG A 51 12.82 1.81 -7.42
C ARG A 51 12.30 2.13 -6.03
N MET A 52 11.36 3.06 -5.92
CA MET A 52 10.72 3.40 -4.64
C MET A 52 10.06 2.16 -4.00
N VAL A 53 9.34 1.37 -4.80
CA VAL A 53 8.69 0.13 -4.34
C VAL A 53 9.72 -0.93 -3.93
N VAL A 54 10.81 -1.08 -4.69
CA VAL A 54 11.89 -2.02 -4.38
C VAL A 54 12.60 -1.66 -3.08
N GLU A 55 12.98 -0.39 -2.89
CA GLU A 55 13.64 0.05 -1.66
C GLU A 55 12.70 -0.06 -0.46
N MET A 56 11.42 0.30 -0.60
CA MET A 56 10.41 0.07 0.45
C MET A 56 10.33 -1.41 0.85
N ALA A 57 10.27 -2.32 -0.14
CA ALA A 57 10.21 -3.76 0.10
C ALA A 57 11.52 -4.31 0.70
N ARG A 58 12.66 -3.69 0.41
CA ARG A 58 13.96 -4.04 1.00
C ARG A 58 14.03 -3.59 2.46
N SER A 59 13.74 -2.32 2.75
CA SER A 59 13.75 -1.77 4.10
C SER A 59 12.77 -2.51 5.03
N ALA A 60 11.61 -2.91 4.51
CA ALA A 60 10.66 -3.74 5.25
C ALA A 60 11.29 -5.07 5.72
N ARG A 61 12.00 -5.76 4.83
CA ARG A 61 12.66 -7.03 5.16
C ARG A 61 13.80 -6.83 6.15
N GLU A 62 14.63 -5.82 5.94
CA GLU A 62 15.75 -5.49 6.85
C GLU A 62 15.26 -5.16 8.26
N MET A 63 14.05 -4.60 8.40
CA MET A 63 13.41 -4.29 9.69
C MET A 63 12.51 -5.42 10.23
N GLY A 64 12.49 -6.60 9.60
CA GLY A 64 11.69 -7.74 10.07
C GLY A 64 10.18 -7.59 9.89
N ILE A 65 9.74 -6.74 8.97
CA ILE A 65 8.32 -6.52 8.66
C ILE A 65 7.77 -7.66 7.82
N THR A 66 6.64 -8.19 8.22
CA THR A 66 6.03 -9.37 7.61
C THR A 66 4.87 -9.02 6.68
N ARG A 67 4.24 -7.86 6.92
CA ARG A 67 3.07 -7.40 6.17
C ARG A 67 3.04 -5.88 6.08
N MET A 68 2.50 -5.38 4.99
CA MET A 68 2.13 -3.97 4.82
C MET A 68 0.66 -3.84 4.45
N LEU A 69 0.04 -2.76 4.90
CA LEU A 69 -1.27 -2.28 4.47
C LEU A 69 -1.12 -0.94 3.74
N ALA A 70 -1.87 -0.75 2.67
CA ALA A 70 -1.88 0.50 1.92
C ALA A 70 -3.26 0.77 1.33
N LEU A 71 -3.57 2.05 1.11
CA LEU A 71 -4.73 2.49 0.34
C LEU A 71 -4.26 2.94 -1.04
N LEU A 72 -4.62 2.19 -2.09
CA LEU A 72 -4.06 2.37 -3.43
C LEU A 72 -5.17 2.47 -4.49
N PRO A 73 -4.95 3.19 -5.60
CA PRO A 73 -5.87 3.14 -6.73
C PRO A 73 -6.06 1.70 -7.24
N THR A 74 -7.27 1.33 -7.65
CA THR A 74 -7.65 -0.05 -8.06
C THR A 74 -6.82 -0.64 -9.21
N ASN A 75 -6.04 0.18 -9.92
CA ASN A 75 -5.09 -0.28 -10.93
C ASN A 75 -3.85 -1.00 -10.36
N TRP A 76 -3.75 -1.16 -9.03
CA TRP A 76 -2.60 -1.74 -8.31
C TRP A 76 -2.16 -3.10 -8.83
N ASN A 77 -3.12 -3.97 -9.19
CA ASN A 77 -2.87 -5.28 -9.78
C ASN A 77 -1.92 -5.25 -10.98
N ARG A 78 -2.02 -4.19 -11.81
CA ARG A 78 -1.23 -4.08 -13.05
C ARG A 78 0.25 -3.81 -12.79
N TRP A 79 0.61 -3.14 -11.69
CA TRP A 79 2.01 -2.84 -11.40
C TRP A 79 2.61 -3.74 -10.32
N ALA A 80 1.79 -4.30 -9.42
CA ALA A 80 2.24 -5.23 -8.38
C ALA A 80 2.99 -6.44 -8.96
N SER A 81 2.45 -7.05 -10.03
CA SER A 81 3.04 -8.19 -10.72
C SER A 81 4.44 -7.91 -11.29
N ARG A 82 4.74 -6.64 -11.59
CA ARG A 82 6.03 -6.22 -12.17
C ARG A 82 7.12 -6.02 -11.12
N CYS A 83 6.73 -5.92 -9.85
CA CYS A 83 7.63 -5.74 -8.72
C CYS A 83 7.77 -7.03 -7.88
N ASN A 84 7.25 -8.16 -8.38
CA ASN A 84 7.22 -9.45 -7.68
C ASN A 84 6.64 -9.34 -6.25
N LEU A 85 5.54 -8.59 -6.14
CA LEU A 85 4.85 -8.33 -4.88
C LEU A 85 3.62 -9.21 -4.73
N HIS A 86 3.50 -9.91 -3.61
CA HIS A 86 2.32 -10.68 -3.27
C HIS A 86 1.29 -9.79 -2.58
N MET A 87 0.41 -9.21 -3.38
CA MET A 87 -0.63 -8.29 -2.94
C MET A 87 -2.02 -8.93 -3.05
N GLN A 88 -2.88 -8.62 -2.09
CA GLN A 88 -4.28 -9.03 -2.06
C GLN A 88 -5.14 -7.86 -1.62
N ALA A 89 -6.39 -7.82 -2.09
CA ALA A 89 -7.38 -6.91 -1.54
C ALA A 89 -7.57 -7.19 -0.04
N ALA A 90 -7.77 -6.13 0.74
CA ALA A 90 -8.01 -6.19 2.18
C ALA A 90 -9.27 -5.42 2.60
N GLY A 91 -10.05 -4.98 1.62
CA GLY A 91 -11.25 -4.18 1.80
C GLY A 91 -11.99 -3.92 0.50
N ARG A 92 -13.15 -3.28 0.61
CA ARG A 92 -13.98 -2.87 -0.53
C ARG A 92 -13.31 -1.80 -1.40
N VAL A 93 -13.79 -1.68 -2.63
CA VAL A 93 -13.48 -0.53 -3.50
C VAL A 93 -14.28 0.68 -3.01
N MET A 94 -13.62 1.84 -3.00
CA MET A 94 -14.20 3.10 -2.55
C MET A 94 -13.86 4.20 -3.56
N ASN A 95 -14.86 4.95 -3.99
CA ASN A 95 -14.63 6.14 -4.81
C ASN A 95 -14.32 7.33 -3.89
N MET A 96 -13.16 7.95 -4.06
CA MET A 96 -12.76 9.18 -3.37
C MET A 96 -12.24 10.15 -4.42
N ASP A 97 -12.94 11.28 -4.58
CA ASP A 97 -12.63 12.31 -5.58
C ASP A 97 -12.49 11.79 -7.01
N GLY A 98 -13.39 10.89 -7.43
CA GLY A 98 -13.41 10.34 -8.79
C GLY A 98 -12.32 9.29 -9.07
N ILE A 99 -11.54 8.91 -8.05
CA ILE A 99 -10.57 7.82 -8.14
C ILE A 99 -11.07 6.65 -7.29
N ASP A 100 -11.11 5.47 -7.90
CA ASP A 100 -11.40 4.24 -7.17
C ASP A 100 -10.14 3.76 -6.44
N TYR A 101 -10.24 3.70 -5.11
CA TYR A 101 -9.21 3.16 -4.23
C TYR A 101 -9.65 1.84 -3.61
N GLN A 102 -8.68 1.08 -3.16
CA GLN A 102 -8.88 -0.14 -2.40
C GLN A 102 -7.78 -0.29 -1.36
N ALA A 103 -8.15 -0.74 -0.17
CA ALA A 103 -7.18 -1.18 0.81
C ALA A 103 -6.56 -2.51 0.36
N VAL A 104 -5.25 -2.60 0.42
CA VAL A 104 -4.49 -3.78 -0.02
C VAL A 104 -3.52 -4.23 1.04
N SER A 105 -3.36 -5.54 1.12
CA SER A 105 -2.37 -6.20 1.94
C SER A 105 -1.23 -6.72 1.08
N LEU A 106 -0.01 -6.31 1.40
CA LEU A 106 1.21 -6.86 0.84
C LEU A 106 1.85 -7.79 1.86
N ARG A 107 2.20 -9.01 1.46
CA ARG A 107 2.95 -9.96 2.30
C ARG A 107 4.35 -10.12 1.76
N PHE A 108 5.34 -10.11 2.67
CA PHE A 108 6.70 -10.47 2.33
C PHE A 108 6.88 -11.97 2.55
N ALA A 109 7.49 -12.66 1.58
CA ALA A 109 7.97 -14.01 1.81
C ALA A 109 8.99 -13.97 2.96
N ARG A 110 8.80 -14.82 3.97
CA ARG A 110 9.79 -15.02 5.03
C ARG A 110 11.09 -15.44 4.35
N GLN A 111 12.19 -14.73 4.60
CA GLN A 111 13.50 -15.30 4.30
C GLN A 111 13.64 -16.55 5.16
N MET A 112 13.71 -17.73 4.54
CA MET A 112 14.28 -18.90 5.19
C MET A 112 15.78 -18.65 5.25
N HIS A 113 16.32 -18.61 6.46
CA HIS A 113 17.75 -18.41 6.72
C HIS A 113 18.60 -19.50 6.06
#